data_AF-A0A6I9NP85-F1
#
_entry.id   AF-A0A6I9NP85-F1
#
_cell.length_a   1.000
_cell.length_b   1.000
_cell.length_c   1.000
_cell.angle_alpha   90.00
_cell.angle_beta   90.00
_cell.angle_gamma   90.00
#
_symmetry.space_group_name_H-M   'P 1'
#
loop_
_entity.id
_entity.type
_entity.pdbx_description
1 polymer ?
#
loop_
_entity_poly.entity_id
_entity_poly.type
_entity_poly.pdbx_seq_one_letter_code
_entity_poly.pdbx_strand_id
1 'polypeptide(L)'
;MSTDAEMATYGKAAIYLRKPERERIEAQSAPFDAKSACYVADSKELYLKATILKKDGGKATVKILGTEDERVVKEEDVSPMNPPKYDKIEDMAMMTHLNEASVLYNLKERYAAWMIYVKLFA
;
A
#
# COMPACT_ATOMS: atom_id res chain seq x y z
N MET A 1 3.13 23.52 10.99
CA MET A 1 4.43 23.18 11.61
C MET A 1 4.93 21.93 10.91
N SER A 2 6.23 21.85 10.59
CA SER A 2 6.78 20.64 9.96
C SER A 2 6.67 19.47 10.94
N THR A 3 6.23 18.32 10.45
CA THR A 3 6.15 17.11 11.30
C THR A 3 7.54 16.68 11.78
N ASP A 4 8.60 17.05 11.07
CA ASP A 4 9.97 16.74 11.46
C ASP A 4 10.39 17.49 12.74
N ALA A 5 9.86 18.71 12.95
CA ALA A 5 10.09 19.47 14.18
C ALA A 5 9.46 18.79 15.40
N GLU A 6 8.28 18.18 15.23
CA GLU A 6 7.62 17.39 16.29
C GLU A 6 8.41 16.10 16.58
N MET A 7 8.95 15.47 15.53
CA MET A 7 9.72 14.23 15.65
C MET A 7 11.11 14.41 16.29
N ALA A 8 11.66 15.63 16.28
CA ALA A 8 12.97 15.93 16.86
C ALA A 8 13.08 15.55 18.35
N THR A 9 11.97 15.62 19.10
CA THR A 9 11.90 15.25 20.52
C THR A 9 12.26 13.78 20.77
N TYR A 10 12.07 12.90 19.79
CA TYR A 10 12.39 11.47 19.89
C TYR A 10 13.85 11.14 19.53
N GLY A 11 14.65 12.14 19.13
CA GLY A 11 16.07 11.98 18.83
C GLY A 11 16.35 10.88 17.80
N LYS A 12 17.29 9.97 18.11
CA LYS A 12 17.67 8.86 17.21
C LYS A 12 16.55 7.87 16.94
N ALA A 13 15.51 7.82 17.79
CA ALA A 13 14.39 6.90 17.61
C ALA A 13 13.40 7.38 16.53
N ALA A 14 13.42 8.68 16.18
CA ALA A 14 12.44 9.30 15.28
C ALA A 14 12.25 8.53 13.96
N ILE A 15 13.35 8.11 13.34
CA ILE A 15 13.36 7.41 12.04
C ILE A 15 12.67 6.03 12.06
N TYR A 16 12.52 5.42 13.23
CA TYR A 16 11.84 4.14 13.46
C TYR A 16 10.37 4.32 13.83
N LEU A 17 9.94 5.55 14.14
CA LEU A 17 8.56 5.87 14.50
C LEU A 17 7.83 6.47 13.30
N ARG A 18 8.46 7.41 12.58
CA ARG A 18 7.90 8.10 11.42
C ARG A 18 9.02 8.46 10.44
N LYS A 19 8.74 8.31 9.14
CA LYS A 19 9.67 8.76 8.09
C LYS A 19 9.74 10.28 8.00
N PRO A 20 10.90 10.84 7.63
CA PRO A 20 11.05 12.27 7.38
C PRO A 20 10.00 12.78 6.39
N GLU A 21 9.57 14.04 6.56
CA GLU A 21 8.56 14.67 5.73
C GLU A 21 8.91 14.62 4.24
N ARG A 22 10.19 14.81 3.91
CA ARG A 22 10.69 14.69 2.53
C ARG A 22 10.42 13.32 1.92
N GLU A 23 10.81 12.23 2.59
CA GLU A 23 10.60 10.86 2.09
C GLU A 23 9.11 10.54 1.94
N ARG A 24 8.29 11.07 2.84
CA ARG A 24 6.83 10.94 2.74
C ARG A 24 6.32 11.65 1.49
N ILE A 25 6.65 12.92 1.28
CA ILE A 25 6.20 13.67 0.10
C ILE A 25 6.62 12.98 -1.20
N GLU A 26 7.88 12.51 -1.27
CA GLU A 26 8.38 11.75 -2.42
C GLU A 26 7.52 10.49 -2.66
N ALA A 27 7.27 9.68 -1.63
CA ALA A 27 6.41 8.49 -1.73
C ALA A 27 4.97 8.83 -2.17
N GLN A 28 4.39 9.90 -1.61
CA GLN A 28 3.02 10.32 -1.92
C GLN A 28 2.87 10.84 -3.37
N SER A 29 3.95 11.32 -3.98
CA SER A 29 3.97 11.80 -5.36
C SER A 29 4.16 10.70 -6.41
N ALA A 30 4.32 9.44 -5.98
CA ALA A 30 4.50 8.32 -6.90
C ALA A 30 3.31 8.19 -7.88
N PRO A 31 3.56 7.91 -9.17
CA PRO A 31 2.49 7.71 -10.14
C PRO A 31 1.58 6.57 -9.74
N PHE A 32 0.27 6.82 -9.74
CA PHE A 32 -0.73 5.83 -9.37
C PHE A 32 -2.02 6.03 -10.17
N ASP A 33 -2.48 4.97 -10.82
CA ASP A 33 -3.77 4.94 -11.49
C ASP A 33 -4.77 4.14 -10.64
N ALA A 34 -5.70 4.86 -10.00
CA ALA A 34 -6.72 4.28 -9.14
C ALA A 34 -7.68 3.31 -9.86
N LYS A 35 -7.78 3.37 -11.20
CA LYS A 35 -8.69 2.49 -11.95
C LYS A 35 -8.05 1.15 -12.30
N SER A 36 -6.73 1.11 -12.45
CA SER A 36 -6.01 -0.09 -12.88
C SER A 36 -5.19 -0.73 -11.76
N ALA A 37 -4.77 0.02 -10.74
CA ALA A 37 -4.01 -0.50 -9.62
C ALA A 37 -4.87 -1.38 -8.70
N CYS A 38 -4.44 -2.62 -8.50
CA CYS A 38 -5.20 -3.61 -7.74
C CYS A 38 -4.31 -4.62 -7.02
N TYR A 39 -4.94 -5.40 -6.15
CA TYR A 39 -4.40 -6.61 -5.55
C TYR A 39 -5.13 -7.83 -6.07
N VAL A 40 -4.39 -8.92 -6.27
CA VAL A 40 -4.93 -10.23 -6.64
C VAL A 40 -4.37 -11.30 -5.71
N ALA A 41 -5.17 -12.34 -5.45
CA ALA A 41 -4.76 -13.45 -4.61
C ALA A 41 -3.59 -14.24 -5.21
N ASP A 42 -2.71 -14.72 -4.35
CA ASP A 42 -1.58 -15.57 -4.70
C ASP A 42 -1.38 -16.67 -3.65
N SER A 43 -1.00 -17.87 -4.09
CA SER A 43 -0.87 -19.03 -3.21
C SER A 43 0.38 -18.98 -2.32
N LYS A 44 1.39 -18.17 -2.67
CA LYS A 44 2.65 -18.06 -1.92
C LYS A 44 2.72 -16.78 -1.10
N GLU A 45 2.37 -15.64 -1.69
CA GLU A 45 2.46 -14.33 -1.04
C GLU A 45 1.12 -13.83 -0.47
N LEU A 46 0.05 -14.64 -0.52
CA LEU A 46 -1.35 -14.30 -0.20
C LEU A 46 -1.96 -13.28 -1.17
N TYR A 47 -1.31 -12.14 -1.36
CA TYR A 47 -1.71 -11.09 -2.28
C TYR A 47 -0.51 -10.53 -3.04
N LEU A 48 -0.72 -10.22 -4.31
CA LEU A 48 0.24 -9.54 -5.18
C LEU A 48 -0.34 -8.21 -5.68
N LYS A 49 0.50 -7.18 -5.77
CA LYS A 49 0.19 -5.94 -6.49
C LYS A 49 0.13 -6.21 -7.99
N ALA A 50 -0.87 -5.69 -8.67
CA ALA A 50 -1.07 -5.88 -10.10
C ALA A 50 -1.72 -4.68 -10.77
N THR A 51 -1.60 -4.60 -12.09
CA THR A 51 -2.23 -3.60 -12.94
C THR A 51 -3.24 -4.28 -13.86
N ILE A 52 -4.49 -3.82 -13.85
CA ILE A 52 -5.54 -4.31 -14.75
C ILE A 52 -5.21 -3.85 -16.19
N LEU A 53 -5.09 -4.79 -17.11
CA LEU A 53 -4.88 -4.54 -18.53
C LEU A 53 -6.20 -4.49 -19.31
N LYS A 54 -7.10 -5.45 -19.03
CA LYS A 54 -8.40 -5.56 -19.69
C LYS A 54 -9.44 -6.15 -18.73
N LYS A 55 -10.69 -5.73 -18.90
CA LYS A 55 -11.87 -6.36 -18.29
C LYS A 55 -12.81 -6.83 -19.39
N ASP A 56 -13.27 -8.07 -19.29
CA ASP A 56 -14.15 -8.69 -20.29
C ASP A 56 -14.96 -9.84 -19.68
N GLY A 57 -16.27 -9.87 -19.91
CA GLY A 57 -17.15 -10.98 -19.51
C GLY A 57 -17.04 -11.44 -18.05
N GLY A 58 -16.87 -10.52 -17.09
CA GLY A 58 -16.74 -10.84 -15.65
C GLY A 58 -15.34 -11.32 -15.22
N LYS A 59 -14.35 -11.23 -16.12
CA LYS A 59 -12.94 -11.54 -15.84
C LYS A 59 -12.07 -10.32 -16.07
N ALA A 60 -10.97 -10.23 -15.33
CA ALA A 60 -9.95 -9.22 -15.50
C ALA A 60 -8.62 -9.89 -15.86
N THR A 61 -7.96 -9.40 -16.91
CA THR A 61 -6.56 -9.71 -17.18
C THR A 61 -5.70 -8.69 -16.44
N VAL A 62 -4.85 -9.17 -15.56
CA VAL A 62 -3.95 -8.35 -14.74
C VAL A 62 -2.49 -8.70 -15.01
N LYS A 63 -1.61 -7.71 -14.98
CA LYS A 63 -0.15 -7.89 -14.98
C LYS A 63 0.38 -7.73 -13.57
N ILE A 64 1.10 -8.72 -13.07
CA ILE A 64 1.70 -8.69 -11.74
C ILE A 64 2.84 -7.67 -11.72
N LEU A 65 2.81 -6.74 -10.76
CA LEU A 65 3.77 -5.65 -10.67
C LEU A 65 5.18 -6.20 -10.38
N GLY A 66 6.18 -5.76 -11.15
CA GLY A 66 7.57 -6.20 -11.02
C GLY A 66 7.89 -7.51 -11.75
N THR A 67 6.94 -8.06 -12.50
CA THR A 67 7.14 -9.26 -13.34
C THR A 67 6.51 -9.06 -14.72
N GLU A 68 6.80 -9.96 -15.64
CA GLU A 68 6.11 -10.05 -16.94
C GLU A 68 4.90 -11.00 -16.89
N ASP A 69 4.54 -11.50 -15.70
CA ASP A 69 3.47 -12.47 -15.54
C ASP A 69 2.09 -11.82 -15.66
N GLU A 70 1.28 -12.32 -16.59
CA GLU A 70 -0.14 -11.97 -16.74
C GLU A 70 -1.04 -13.09 -16.22
N ARG A 71 -2.11 -12.71 -15.53
CA ARG A 71 -3.09 -13.64 -14.98
C ARG A 71 -4.50 -13.20 -15.36
N VAL A 72 -5.35 -14.18 -15.65
CA VAL A 72 -6.79 -13.95 -15.80
C VAL A 72 -7.47 -14.36 -14.51
N VAL A 73 -8.04 -13.40 -13.81
CA VAL A 73 -8.77 -13.59 -12.56
C VAL A 73 -10.22 -13.19 -12.74
N LYS A 74 -11.09 -13.63 -11.85
CA LYS A 74 -12.46 -13.10 -11.84
C LYS A 74 -12.43 -11.68 -11.33
N GLU A 75 -13.31 -10.84 -11.85
CA GLU A 75 -13.36 -9.43 -11.43
C GLU A 75 -13.73 -9.27 -9.95
N GLU A 76 -14.51 -10.19 -9.38
CA GLU A 76 -14.86 -10.24 -7.95
C GLU A 76 -13.65 -10.49 -7.02
N ASP A 77 -12.59 -11.10 -7.53
CA ASP A 77 -11.37 -11.41 -6.77
C ASP A 77 -10.33 -10.28 -6.85
N VAL A 78 -10.63 -9.21 -7.59
CA VAL A 78 -9.75 -8.05 -7.76
C VAL A 78 -10.05 -7.02 -6.66
N SER A 79 -9.11 -6.84 -5.74
CA SER A 79 -9.23 -5.86 -4.67
C SER A 79 -8.62 -4.52 -5.08
N PRO A 80 -9.29 -3.37 -4.87
CA PRO A 80 -8.73 -2.06 -5.20
C PRO A 80 -7.55 -1.71 -4.30
N MET A 81 -6.57 -0.99 -4.87
CA MET A 81 -5.40 -0.50 -4.13
C MET A 81 -5.63 0.93 -3.62
N ASN A 82 -5.09 1.26 -2.45
CA ASN A 82 -5.09 2.63 -1.96
C ASN A 82 -4.04 3.48 -2.69
N PRO A 83 -4.29 4.78 -2.92
CA PRO A 83 -3.28 5.69 -3.46
C PRO A 83 -2.04 5.79 -2.55
N PRO A 84 -0.85 6.14 -3.10
CA PRO A 84 0.41 6.23 -2.35
C PRO A 84 0.38 7.17 -1.14
N LYS A 85 -0.58 8.10 -1.10
CA LYS A 85 -0.81 8.96 0.08
C LYS A 85 -1.11 8.17 1.36
N TYR A 86 -1.59 6.93 1.23
CA TYR A 86 -1.90 6.03 2.35
C TYR A 86 -0.76 5.04 2.64
N ASP A 87 0.34 5.09 1.90
CA ASP A 87 1.49 4.22 2.14
C ASP A 87 2.06 4.48 3.53
N LYS A 88 2.25 3.40 4.29
CA LYS A 88 2.80 3.43 5.66
C LYS A 88 2.01 4.33 6.60
N ILE A 89 0.69 4.45 6.40
CA ILE A 89 -0.16 5.24 7.30
C ILE A 89 -0.11 4.67 8.72
N GLU A 90 -0.10 5.58 9.70
CA GLU A 90 -0.03 5.23 11.12
C GLU A 90 -1.36 4.69 11.66
N ASP A 91 -2.48 5.22 11.17
CA ASP A 91 -3.83 4.77 11.49
C ASP A 91 -4.47 4.16 10.25
N MET A 92 -4.60 2.83 10.24
CA MET A 92 -5.13 2.13 9.07
C MET A 92 -6.63 2.35 8.88
N ALA A 93 -7.36 2.81 9.90
CA ALA A 93 -8.77 3.16 9.76
C ALA A 93 -9.01 4.34 8.80
N MET A 94 -7.95 5.10 8.48
CA MET A 94 -8.00 6.24 7.57
C MET A 94 -7.85 5.85 6.09
N MET A 95 -7.62 4.57 5.77
CA MET A 95 -7.54 4.11 4.38
C MET A 95 -8.90 4.19 3.67
N THR A 96 -8.90 4.49 2.37
CA THR A 96 -10.13 4.51 1.57
C THR A 96 -10.66 3.10 1.28
N HIS A 97 -9.75 2.18 0.98
CA HIS A 97 -10.06 0.78 0.77
C HIS A 97 -9.50 -0.05 1.91
N LEU A 98 -10.35 -0.42 2.88
CA LEU A 98 -9.96 -1.25 4.01
C LEU A 98 -10.23 -2.73 3.70
N ASN A 99 -9.42 -3.31 2.82
CA ASN A 99 -9.43 -4.74 2.49
C ASN A 99 -8.20 -5.46 3.08
N GLU A 100 -8.26 -6.79 3.14
CA GLU A 100 -7.20 -7.63 3.73
C GLU A 100 -5.83 -7.37 3.09
N ALA A 101 -5.79 -7.23 1.76
CA ALA A 101 -4.57 -6.92 1.03
C ALA A 101 -3.95 -5.57 1.43
N SER A 102 -4.78 -4.52 1.56
CA SER A 102 -4.32 -3.18 1.94
C SER A 102 -3.73 -3.16 3.34
N VAL A 103 -4.37 -3.86 4.29
CA VAL A 103 -3.86 -4.02 5.65
C VAL A 103 -2.52 -4.76 5.64
N LEU A 104 -2.45 -5.89 4.94
CA LEU A 104 -1.22 -6.69 4.84
C LEU A 104 -0.06 -5.88 4.25
N TYR A 105 -0.29 -5.17 3.15
CA TYR A 105 0.75 -4.40 2.49
C TYR A 105 1.22 -3.20 3.32
N ASN A 106 0.32 -2.51 4.01
CA ASN A 106 0.73 -1.43 4.91
C ASN A 106 1.60 -1.97 6.05
N LEU A 107 1.22 -3.10 6.65
CA LEU A 107 2.03 -3.78 7.68
C LEU A 107 3.40 -4.19 7.13
N LYS A 108 3.45 -4.85 5.97
CA LYS A 108 4.68 -5.32 5.32
C LYS A 108 5.63 -4.15 5.04
N GLU A 109 5.11 -3.04 4.52
CA GLU A 109 5.92 -1.86 4.18
C GLU A 109 6.38 -1.07 5.41
N ARG A 110 5.55 -0.96 6.45
CA ARG A 110 5.97 -0.36 7.72
C ARG A 110 7.05 -1.20 8.40
N TYR A 111 6.88 -2.52 8.40
CA TYR A 111 7.86 -3.45 8.96
C TYR A 111 9.20 -3.40 8.22
N ALA A 112 9.19 -3.39 6.87
CA ALA A 112 10.40 -3.23 6.06
C ALA A 112 11.13 -1.91 6.32
N ALA A 113 10.39 -0.89 6.76
CA ALA A 113 10.90 0.42 7.12
C ALA A 113 11.28 0.56 8.61
N TRP A 114 11.28 -0.55 9.38
CA TRP A 114 11.53 -0.63 10.83
C TRP A 114 10.52 0.10 11.71
N MET A 115 9.31 0.35 11.20
CA MET A 115 8.21 0.97 11.93
C MET A 115 7.24 -0.12 12.41
N ILE A 116 7.48 -0.67 13.59
CA ILE A 116 6.74 -1.85 14.10
C ILE A 116 5.38 -1.53 14.74
N TYR A 117 5.14 -0.26 15.05
CA TYR A 117 3.87 0.18 15.65
C TYR A 117 2.92 0.70 14.57
N VAL A 118 1.65 0.30 14.70
CA VAL A 118 0.56 0.76 13.85
C VAL A 118 -0.73 0.76 14.67
N LYS A 119 -1.62 1.69 14.39
CA LYS A 119 -2.92 1.77 15.02
C LYS A 119 -3.94 1.08 14.12
N LEU A 120 -4.60 0.07 14.68
CA LEU A 120 -5.67 -0.69 14.07
C LEU A 120 -6.87 -0.53 15.02
N PHE A 121 -7.76 0.41 14.68
CA PHE A 121 -8.93 0.83 15.48
C PHE A 121 -8.61 1.71 16.71
N ALA A 122 -9.57 2.58 17.05
CA ALA A 122 -9.67 3.31 18.30
C ALA A 122 -10.81 2.72 19.13
#